data_AF-A0A703WJR4-F1
#
_entry.id   AF-A0A703WJR4-F1
#
_cell.length_a   1.000
_cell.length_b   1.000
_cell.length_c   1.000
_cell.angle_alpha   90.00
_cell.angle_beta   90.00
_cell.angle_gamma   90.00
#
_symmetry.space_group_name_H-M   'P 1'
#
loop_
_entity.id
_entity.type
_entity.pdbx_description
1 polymer ?
#
loop_
_entity_poly.entity_id
_entity_poly.type
_entity_poly.pdbx_seq_one_letter_code
_entity_poly.pdbx_strand_id
1 'polypeptide(L)'
;ITYGTPPKLDAKNRPTFAYGRLIHEHCERRPHFDAGRFAKEFGDEGHRQGWCLYHLGCKGPETWGNCSTLQFCDVGGVWPVAIGHPCYGCNEEGIGFHKGIHQLAHVENQTPRSEKPDVNMKEGGNISAGAVGLLGGVVGLVAGVSVMAVRELGRQQKKDNADSRGE
;
A
#
# COMPACT_ATOMS: atom_id res chain seq x y z
N ILE A 1 15.05 30.88 11.04
CA ILE A 1 15.83 32.10 10.71
C ILE A 1 15.41 32.63 9.34
N THR A 2 15.72 31.94 8.24
CA THR A 2 15.37 32.36 6.87
C THR A 2 13.88 32.69 6.65
N TYR A 3 12.98 31.85 7.17
CA TYR A 3 11.53 31.99 6.95
C TYR A 3 10.75 32.58 8.13
N GLY A 4 11.43 32.97 9.22
CA GLY A 4 10.77 33.51 10.42
C GLY A 4 9.76 32.57 11.11
N THR A 5 9.63 31.32 10.68
CA THR A 5 8.60 30.36 11.12
C THR A 5 9.23 28.99 11.40
N PRO A 6 8.64 28.18 12.32
CA PRO A 6 9.03 26.79 12.50
C PRO A 6 8.77 25.94 11.25
N PRO A 7 9.49 24.83 11.05
CA PRO A 7 9.17 23.88 9.99
C PRO A 7 7.82 23.20 10.25
N LYS A 8 7.28 22.51 9.24
CA LYS A 8 6.13 21.63 9.42
C LYS A 8 6.47 20.52 10.43
N LEU A 9 5.58 20.29 11.38
CA LEU A 9 5.74 19.30 12.46
C LEU A 9 4.75 18.15 12.33
N ASP A 10 5.10 16.99 12.88
CA ASP A 10 4.20 15.84 13.07
C ASP A 10 3.41 15.95 14.38
N ALA A 11 2.60 14.93 14.69
CA ALA A 11 1.78 14.89 15.92
C ALA A 11 2.60 14.86 17.23
N LYS A 12 3.89 14.53 17.17
CA LYS A 12 4.84 14.57 18.30
C LYS A 12 5.67 15.85 18.30
N ASN A 13 5.28 16.86 17.52
CA ASN A 13 6.02 18.10 17.31
C ASN A 13 7.44 17.92 16.75
N ARG A 14 7.70 16.85 15.99
CA ARG A 14 8.99 16.61 15.32
C ARG A 14 8.98 17.16 13.89
N PRO A 15 10.08 17.77 13.38
CA PRO A 15 10.11 18.27 12.01
C PRO A 15 9.92 17.16 10.96
N THR A 16 8.94 17.31 10.08
CA THR A 16 8.55 16.24 9.14
C THR A 16 9.62 15.92 8.10
N PHE A 17 10.53 16.86 7.80
CA PHE A 17 11.63 16.60 6.87
C PHE A 17 12.66 15.59 7.42
N ALA A 18 12.76 15.45 8.74
CA ALA A 18 13.70 14.55 9.41
C ALA A 18 13.01 13.31 10.00
N TYR A 19 11.77 13.45 10.46
CA TYR A 19 11.05 12.40 11.18
C TYR A 19 9.72 11.99 10.54
N GLY A 20 9.44 12.44 9.31
CA GLY A 20 8.17 12.18 8.64
C GLY A 20 8.03 10.79 8.00
N ARG A 21 8.98 9.88 8.22
CA ARG A 21 8.91 8.49 7.73
C ARG A 21 9.59 7.51 8.70
N LEU A 22 9.09 6.28 8.75
CA LEU A 22 9.77 5.13 9.36
C LEU A 22 11.07 4.84 8.60
N ILE A 23 12.13 4.49 9.31
CA ILE A 23 13.43 4.14 8.70
C ILE A 23 13.26 2.96 7.73
N HIS A 24 12.44 1.96 8.07
CA HIS A 24 12.22 0.77 7.23
C HIS A 24 11.53 1.07 5.88
N GLU A 25 10.73 2.13 5.80
CA GLU A 25 10.05 2.54 4.56
C GLU A 25 10.96 3.38 3.64
N HIS A 26 12.22 3.60 4.01
CA HIS A 26 13.23 4.24 3.16
C HIS A 26 14.63 3.62 3.38
N CYS A 27 14.69 2.34 3.68
CA CYS A 27 15.93 1.60 3.93
C CYS A 27 16.41 0.91 2.66
N GLU A 28 17.68 1.07 2.30
CA GLU A 28 18.31 0.45 1.13
C GLU A 28 18.36 -1.08 1.22
N ARG A 29 18.26 -1.65 2.44
CA ARG A 29 18.19 -3.11 2.65
C ARG A 29 16.76 -3.68 2.55
N ARG A 30 15.75 -2.84 2.29
CA ARG A 30 14.34 -3.27 2.11
C ARG A 30 14.18 -4.36 1.04
N PRO A 31 14.85 -4.33 -0.13
CA PRO A 31 14.75 -5.42 -1.11
C PRO A 31 15.24 -6.78 -0.58
N HIS A 32 16.15 -6.80 0.38
CA HIS A 32 16.57 -8.05 1.04
C HIS A 32 15.51 -8.54 2.03
N PHE A 33 14.86 -7.63 2.77
CA PHE A 33 13.73 -7.95 3.63
C PHE A 33 12.59 -8.59 2.82
N ASP A 34 12.17 -7.93 1.74
CA ASP A 34 11.07 -8.41 0.89
C ASP A 34 11.39 -9.75 0.20
N ALA A 35 12.67 -10.03 -0.06
CA ALA A 35 13.13 -11.28 -0.65
C ALA A 35 13.45 -12.38 0.38
N GLY A 36 13.24 -12.14 1.67
CA GLY A 36 13.55 -13.11 2.73
C GLY A 36 15.05 -13.35 2.98
N ARG A 37 15.92 -12.46 2.48
CA ARG A 37 17.38 -12.53 2.67
C ARG A 37 17.78 -11.78 3.93
N PHE A 38 18.14 -12.53 4.96
CA PHE A 38 18.43 -11.99 6.28
C PHE A 38 19.77 -12.46 6.83
N ALA A 39 20.51 -11.55 7.47
CA ALA A 39 21.58 -11.92 8.38
C ALA A 39 20.97 -12.57 9.63
N LYS A 40 21.59 -13.66 10.10
CA LYS A 40 21.19 -14.42 11.29
C LYS A 40 22.18 -14.24 12.43
N GLU A 41 23.45 -14.07 12.11
CA GLU A 41 24.52 -13.79 13.07
C GLU A 41 25.52 -12.78 12.49
N PHE A 42 26.22 -12.06 13.37
CA PHE A 42 27.28 -11.16 12.92
C PHE A 42 28.43 -11.97 12.32
N GLY A 43 28.75 -11.68 11.06
CA GLY A 43 29.85 -12.32 10.33
C GLY A 43 29.43 -13.49 9.45
N ASP A 44 28.16 -13.88 9.48
CA ASP A 44 27.62 -14.87 8.54
C ASP A 44 27.65 -14.37 7.08
N GLU A 45 27.35 -15.26 6.13
CA GLU A 45 27.36 -14.93 4.72
C GLU A 45 26.41 -13.77 4.38
N GLY A 46 25.19 -13.79 4.92
CA GLY A 46 24.19 -12.75 4.68
C GLY A 46 24.63 -11.38 5.20
N HIS A 47 25.21 -11.35 6.41
CA HIS A 47 25.76 -10.15 7.03
C HIS A 47 26.90 -9.57 6.19
N ARG A 48 27.84 -10.41 5.75
CA ARG A 48 28.97 -10.02 4.90
C ARG A 48 28.54 -9.52 3.51
N GLN A 49 27.38 -9.98 3.03
CA GLN A 49 26.77 -9.51 1.78
C GLN A 49 25.81 -8.33 1.95
N GLY A 50 25.69 -7.75 3.15
CA GLY A 50 24.85 -6.58 3.39
C GLY A 50 23.34 -6.88 3.39
N TRP A 51 22.92 -8.09 3.72
CA TRP A 51 21.50 -8.46 3.79
C TRP A 51 20.76 -7.77 4.93
N CYS A 52 19.43 -7.89 4.96
CA CYS A 52 18.59 -7.24 5.96
C CYS A 52 18.92 -7.73 7.38
N LEU A 53 19.01 -6.79 8.32
CA LEU A 53 19.37 -7.04 9.73
C LEU A 53 18.14 -7.26 10.64
N TYR A 54 16.96 -7.51 10.07
CA TYR A 54 15.72 -7.65 10.85
C TYR A 54 15.84 -8.73 11.94
N HIS A 55 16.36 -9.91 11.59
CA HIS A 55 16.53 -11.00 12.55
C HIS A 55 17.66 -10.78 13.57
N LEU A 56 18.52 -9.78 13.37
CA LEU A 56 19.48 -9.34 14.39
C LEU A 56 18.85 -8.36 15.39
N GLY A 57 17.58 -7.97 15.21
CA GLY A 57 16.83 -7.09 16.11
C GLY A 57 16.69 -5.64 15.63
N CYS A 58 16.80 -5.37 14.33
CA CYS A 58 16.68 -4.02 13.79
C CYS A 58 15.31 -3.39 14.10
N LYS A 59 15.32 -2.24 14.77
CA LYS A 59 14.13 -1.46 15.15
C LYS A 59 13.63 -0.47 14.11
N GLY A 60 14.26 -0.45 12.92
CA GLY A 60 13.84 0.40 11.81
C GLY A 60 12.34 0.34 11.44
N PRO A 61 11.64 -0.82 11.56
CA PRO A 61 10.20 -0.91 11.30
C PRO A 61 9.30 -0.10 12.24
N GLU A 62 9.81 0.30 13.41
CA GLU A 62 9.04 0.99 14.45
C GLU A 62 9.77 2.25 14.95
N THR A 63 10.66 2.82 14.14
CA THR A 63 11.45 4.02 14.48
C THR A 63 11.37 5.05 13.36
N TRP A 64 10.96 6.27 13.69
CA TRP A 64 10.91 7.39 12.75
C TRP A 64 12.25 8.14 12.70
N GLY A 65 12.68 8.52 11.50
CA GLY A 65 13.93 9.25 11.31
C GLY A 65 14.46 9.18 9.89
N ASN A 66 15.54 9.93 9.64
CA ASN A 66 16.20 10.05 8.36
C ASN A 66 17.59 9.35 8.32
N CYS A 67 17.85 8.42 9.25
CA CYS A 67 19.15 7.78 9.39
C CYS A 67 19.61 7.03 8.12
N SER A 68 18.70 6.48 7.32
CA SER A 68 19.04 5.81 6.07
C SER A 68 19.30 6.77 4.90
N THR A 69 18.78 8.00 4.97
CA THR A 69 18.85 8.99 3.89
C THR A 69 19.87 10.09 4.16
N LEU A 70 19.71 10.84 5.25
CA LEU A 70 20.67 11.87 5.65
C LEU A 70 21.97 11.25 6.16
N GLN A 71 21.88 10.05 6.76
CA GLN A 71 23.02 9.35 7.34
C GLN A 71 23.72 10.23 8.39
N PHE A 72 25.02 10.05 8.57
CA PHE A 72 25.82 10.78 9.53
C PHE A 72 27.16 11.19 8.90
N CYS A 73 27.73 12.28 9.42
CA CYS A 73 29.09 12.75 9.15
C CYS A 73 29.40 13.23 7.71
N ASP A 74 28.42 13.30 6.80
CA ASP A 74 28.55 13.86 5.45
C ASP A 74 29.64 13.23 4.56
N VAL A 75 30.12 12.02 4.90
CA VAL A 75 31.12 11.27 4.12
C VAL A 75 30.51 10.19 3.22
N GLY A 76 29.20 9.97 3.32
CA GLY A 76 28.46 8.97 2.56
C GLY A 76 28.62 7.55 3.09
N GLY A 77 27.52 6.81 3.15
CA GLY A 77 27.46 5.40 3.56
C GLY A 77 27.58 5.16 5.06
N VAL A 78 27.50 6.19 5.91
CA VAL A 78 27.74 6.06 7.36
C VAL A 78 26.45 6.19 8.16
N TRP A 79 25.87 5.06 8.52
CA TRP A 79 24.78 4.94 9.49
C TRP A 79 24.76 3.51 10.07
N PRO A 80 24.11 3.25 11.22
CA PRO A 80 24.25 1.98 11.95
C PRO A 80 24.04 0.72 11.09
N VAL A 81 22.99 0.70 10.26
CA VAL A 81 22.70 -0.46 9.42
C VAL A 81 23.71 -0.58 8.28
N ALA A 82 24.19 0.51 7.66
CA ALA A 82 25.26 0.43 6.66
C ALA A 82 26.55 -0.17 7.22
N ILE A 83 26.91 0.17 8.47
CA ILE A 83 28.09 -0.40 9.15
C ILE A 83 27.85 -1.82 9.72
N GLY A 84 26.66 -2.38 9.53
CA GLY A 84 26.35 -3.77 9.89
C GLY A 84 25.63 -3.98 11.22
N HIS A 85 25.32 -2.93 11.99
CA HIS A 85 24.60 -3.06 13.25
C HIS A 85 23.10 -2.74 13.10
N PRO A 86 22.18 -3.51 13.74
CA PRO A 86 20.77 -3.17 13.73
C PRO A 86 20.51 -1.77 14.30
N CYS A 87 19.54 -1.06 13.74
CA CYS A 87 18.99 0.13 14.38
C CYS A 87 18.48 -0.24 15.78
N TYR A 88 18.84 0.55 16.78
CA TYR A 88 18.40 0.32 18.17
C TYR A 88 17.11 1.05 18.54
N GLY A 89 16.61 1.92 17.66
CA GLY A 89 15.38 2.69 17.90
C GLY A 89 15.54 3.84 18.90
N CYS A 90 16.73 4.43 18.99
CA CYS A 90 17.03 5.52 19.93
C CYS A 90 16.16 6.78 19.74
N ASN A 91 15.54 6.96 18.56
CA ASN A 91 14.66 8.10 18.27
C ASN A 91 13.23 7.92 18.79
N GLU A 92 12.81 6.69 19.11
CA GLU A 92 11.41 6.38 19.41
C GLU A 92 11.24 5.94 20.85
N GLU A 93 10.36 6.64 21.56
CA GLU A 93 10.01 6.36 22.95
C GLU A 93 9.44 4.94 23.10
N GLY A 94 9.86 4.23 24.16
CA GLY A 94 9.47 2.85 24.41
C GLY A 94 10.16 1.81 23.51
N ILE A 95 11.01 2.24 22.57
CA ILE A 95 11.82 1.35 21.72
C ILE A 95 13.26 1.33 22.21
N GLY A 96 13.99 2.42 21.96
CA GLY A 96 15.37 2.58 22.45
C GLY A 96 15.41 2.56 23.98
N PHE A 97 16.43 1.90 24.52
CA PHE A 97 16.67 1.76 25.97
C PHE A 97 15.57 0.99 26.73
N HIS A 98 14.61 0.40 26.02
CA HIS A 98 13.54 -0.43 26.59
C HIS A 98 13.57 -1.84 25.99
N LYS A 99 13.58 -1.94 24.66
CA LYS A 99 13.70 -3.23 23.96
C LYS A 99 15.15 -3.68 23.90
N GLY A 100 15.40 -4.96 24.12
CA GLY A 100 16.73 -5.54 23.96
C GLY A 100 17.25 -5.39 22.52
N ILE A 101 18.57 -5.35 22.34
CA ILE A 101 19.20 -5.19 21.01
C ILE A 101 18.66 -6.22 20.02
N HIS A 102 18.64 -7.50 20.41
CA HIS A 102 18.17 -8.62 19.57
C HIS A 102 16.67 -8.90 19.64
N GLN A 103 15.91 -8.14 20.44
CA GLN A 103 14.45 -8.25 20.46
C GLN A 103 13.89 -7.80 19.11
N LEU A 104 12.96 -8.56 18.53
CA LEU A 104 12.39 -8.21 17.23
C LEU A 104 11.44 -7.01 17.33
N ALA A 105 11.45 -6.18 16.28
CA ALA A 105 10.51 -5.09 16.10
C ALA A 105 9.13 -5.59 15.66
N HIS A 106 8.08 -4.82 15.92
CA HIS A 106 6.81 -5.03 15.26
C HIS A 106 6.88 -4.48 13.82
N VAL A 107 6.31 -5.20 12.86
CA VAL A 107 6.25 -4.77 11.45
C VAL A 107 4.79 -4.51 11.10
N GLU A 108 4.43 -3.25 10.96
CA GLU A 108 3.05 -2.83 10.66
C GLU A 108 2.65 -3.23 9.23
N ASN A 109 3.57 -3.11 8.26
CA ASN A 109 3.39 -3.53 6.88
C ASN A 109 4.25 -4.76 6.58
N GLN A 110 3.81 -5.93 7.02
CA GLN A 110 4.31 -7.18 6.44
C GLN A 110 3.88 -7.17 4.98
N THR A 111 4.81 -6.89 4.05
CA THR A 111 4.49 -6.92 2.63
C THR A 111 3.77 -8.24 2.32
N PRO A 112 2.55 -8.20 1.75
CA PRO A 112 1.93 -9.42 1.26
C PRO A 112 2.94 -10.09 0.32
N ARG A 113 3.08 -11.41 0.45
CA ARG A 113 3.96 -12.24 -0.38
C ARG A 113 3.92 -11.71 -1.80
N SER A 114 5.10 -11.32 -2.31
CA SER A 114 5.45 -10.96 -3.69
C SER A 114 4.61 -11.67 -4.77
N GLU A 115 3.34 -11.28 -4.93
CA GLU A 115 2.72 -11.24 -6.23
C GLU A 115 3.25 -9.95 -6.83
N LYS A 116 4.42 -10.06 -7.47
CA LYS A 116 4.79 -9.04 -8.43
C LYS A 116 3.58 -8.93 -9.38
N PRO A 117 3.04 -7.74 -9.63
CA PRO A 117 2.06 -7.61 -10.70
C PRO A 117 2.71 -8.23 -11.94
N ASP A 118 2.02 -9.19 -12.56
CA ASP A 118 2.53 -9.81 -13.77
C ASP A 118 2.73 -8.68 -14.78
N VAL A 119 3.96 -8.48 -15.24
CA VAL A 119 4.30 -7.44 -16.23
C VAL A 119 3.61 -7.70 -17.57
N ASN A 120 3.04 -8.89 -17.75
CA ASN A 120 2.21 -9.28 -18.88
C ASN A 120 0.71 -9.19 -18.60
N MET A 121 0.31 -8.74 -17.40
CA MET A 121 -1.08 -8.48 -17.07
C MET A 121 -1.58 -7.37 -18.00
N LYS A 122 -2.42 -7.73 -18.97
CA LYS A 122 -3.06 -6.76 -19.86
C LYS A 122 -4.03 -5.91 -19.05
N GLU A 123 -3.61 -4.70 -18.68
CA GLU A 123 -4.50 -3.67 -18.18
C GLU A 123 -5.51 -3.28 -19.28
N GLY A 124 -6.80 -3.49 -19.02
CA GLY A 124 -7.86 -3.09 -19.94
C GLY A 124 -7.95 -3.96 -21.19
N GLY A 125 -8.92 -4.87 -21.22
CA GLY A 125 -9.28 -5.58 -22.44
C GLY A 125 -10.02 -4.66 -23.40
N ASN A 126 -9.64 -4.67 -24.68
CA ASN A 126 -10.40 -4.05 -25.76
C ASN A 126 -11.77 -4.71 -25.77
N ILE A 127 -12.77 -4.07 -25.19
CA ILE A 127 -14.15 -4.57 -25.23
C ILE A 127 -14.55 -4.47 -26.71
N SER A 128 -14.64 -5.62 -27.38
CA SER A 128 -15.03 -5.65 -28.78
C SER A 128 -16.43 -5.06 -28.91
N ALA A 129 -16.68 -4.32 -29.98
CA ALA A 129 -18.02 -3.77 -30.24
C ALA A 129 -19.11 -4.86 -30.23
N GLY A 130 -18.75 -6.12 -30.53
CA GLY A 130 -19.65 -7.28 -30.41
C GLY A 130 -20.03 -7.63 -28.98
N ALA A 131 -19.11 -7.55 -28.01
CA ALA A 131 -19.42 -7.80 -26.60
C ALA A 131 -20.33 -6.72 -26.00
N VAL A 132 -20.09 -5.45 -26.35
CA VAL A 132 -20.99 -4.33 -25.98
C VAL A 132 -22.35 -4.48 -26.67
N GLY A 133 -22.37 -4.87 -27.95
CA GLY A 133 -23.58 -5.07 -28.74
C GLY A 133 -24.46 -6.21 -28.21
N LEU A 134 -23.88 -7.31 -27.76
CA LEU A 134 -24.63 -8.42 -27.17
C LEU A 134 -25.25 -8.04 -25.82
N LEU A 135 -24.49 -7.39 -24.93
CA LEU A 135 -25.00 -6.93 -23.65
C LEU A 135 -26.08 -5.84 -23.82
N GLY A 136 -25.84 -4.86 -24.69
CA GLY A 136 -26.81 -3.83 -25.03
C GLY A 136 -28.07 -4.39 -25.70
N GLY A 137 -27.91 -5.38 -26.57
CA GLY A 137 -29.00 -6.06 -27.27
C GLY A 137 -29.93 -6.81 -26.31
N VAL A 138 -29.38 -7.58 -25.36
CA VAL A 138 -30.18 -8.32 -24.37
C VAL A 138 -30.97 -7.37 -23.46
N VAL A 139 -30.33 -6.31 -22.96
CA VAL A 139 -31.01 -5.31 -22.12
C VAL A 139 -32.10 -4.57 -22.90
N GLY A 140 -31.83 -4.18 -24.15
CA GLY A 140 -32.80 -3.52 -25.02
C GLY A 140 -34.02 -4.39 -25.32
N LEU A 141 -33.83 -5.69 -25.55
CA LEU A 141 -34.91 -6.63 -25.85
C LEU A 141 -35.83 -6.86 -24.63
N VAL A 142 -35.25 -7.07 -23.45
CA VAL A 142 -36.01 -7.26 -22.20
C VAL A 142 -36.80 -6.01 -21.84
N ALA A 143 -36.19 -4.82 -21.93
CA ALA A 143 -36.88 -3.56 -21.66
C ALA A 143 -38.00 -3.29 -22.69
N GLY A 144 -37.75 -3.53 -23.97
CA GLY A 144 -38.73 -3.33 -25.04
C GLY A 144 -39.97 -4.22 -24.90
N VAL A 145 -39.78 -5.52 -24.62
CA VAL A 145 -40.88 -6.46 -24.40
C VAL A 145 -41.70 -6.07 -23.18
N SER A 146 -41.03 -5.68 -22.09
CA SER A 146 -41.70 -5.26 -20.85
C SER A 146 -42.57 -4.00 -21.07
N VAL A 147 -42.05 -3.00 -21.79
CA VAL A 147 -42.78 -1.77 -22.09
C VAL A 147 -43.99 -2.02 -23.00
N MET A 148 -43.84 -2.87 -24.03
CA MET A 148 -44.95 -3.22 -24.92
C MET A 148 -46.04 -4.02 -24.20
N ALA A 149 -45.67 -4.96 -23.32
CA ALA A 149 -46.63 -5.70 -22.52
C ALA A 149 -47.46 -4.78 -21.61
N VAL A 150 -46.82 -3.83 -20.92
CA VAL A 150 -47.53 -2.83 -20.09
C VAL A 150 -48.45 -1.95 -20.94
N ARG A 151 -48.02 -1.54 -22.14
CA ARG A 151 -48.85 -0.75 -23.06
C ARG A 151 -50.07 -1.52 -23.56
N GLU A 152 -49.92 -2.80 -23.86
CA GLU A 152 -51.03 -3.63 -24.34
C GLU A 152 -52.06 -3.90 -23.24
N LEU A 153 -51.60 -4.18 -22.01
CA LEU A 153 -52.48 -4.28 -20.83
C LEU A 153 -53.27 -2.98 -20.60
N GLY A 154 -52.64 -1.82 -20.76
CA GLY A 154 -53.33 -0.53 -20.68
C GLY A 154 -54.35 -0.30 -21.80
N ARG A 155 -54.13 -0.83 -23.02
CA ARG A 155 -55.11 -0.78 -24.13
C ARG A 155 -56.29 -1.70 -23.88
N GLN A 156 -56.06 -2.92 -23.37
CA GLN A 156 -57.13 -3.85 -23.00
C GLN A 156 -58.02 -3.25 -21.91
N GLN A 157 -57.43 -2.71 -20.85
CA GLN A 157 -58.19 -2.07 -19.76
C GLN A 157 -59.00 -0.85 -20.22
N LYS A 158 -58.54 -0.12 -21.25
CA LYS A 158 -59.30 0.98 -21.86
C LYS A 158 -60.44 0.48 -22.75
N LYS A 159 -60.28 -0.67 -23.40
CA LYS A 159 -61.31 -1.31 -24.23
C LYS A 159 -62.41 -1.92 -23.34
N ASP A 160 -62.04 -2.59 -22.26
CA ASP A 160 -62.98 -3.15 -21.28
C ASP A 160 -63.77 -2.04 -20.55
N ASN A 161 -63.13 -0.89 -20.26
CA ASN A 161 -63.83 0.29 -19.73
C ASN A 161 -64.73 1.00 -20.75
N ALA A 162 -64.50 0.81 -22.06
CA ALA A 162 -65.35 1.37 -23.11
C ALA A 162 -66.58 0.47 -23.36
N ASP A 163 -66.41 -0.86 -23.34
CA ASP A 163 -67.51 -1.83 -23.47
C ASP A 163 -68.44 -1.81 -22.24
N SER A 164 -67.91 -1.56 -21.03
CA SER A 164 -68.72 -1.43 -19.79
C SER A 164 -69.48 -0.10 -19.67
N ARG A 165 -69.31 0.84 -20.62
CA ARG A 165 -69.99 2.14 -20.68
C ARG A 165 -70.94 2.27 -21.88
N GLY A 166 -71.20 1.18 -22.59
CA GLY A 166 -72.15 1.11 -23.70
C GLY A 166 -73.39 0.29 -23.37
N GLU A 167 -74.28 0.85 -22.55
CA GLU A 167 -75.76 0.74 -22.60
C GLU A 167 -76.35 2.08 -22.14
#